data_AF-A0AAE3VWY5-F1
#
_entry.id   AF-A0AAE3VWY5-F1
#
_cell.length_a   1.000
_cell.length_b   1.000
_cell.length_c   1.000
_cell.angle_alpha   90.00
_cell.angle_beta   90.00
_cell.angle_gamma   90.00
#
_symmetry.space_group_name_H-M   'P 1'
#
loop_
_entity.id
_entity.type
_entity.pdbx_description
1 polymer ?
#
loop_
_entity_poly.entity_id
_entity_poly.type
_entity_poly.pdbx_seq_one_letter_code
_entity_poly.pdbx_strand_id
1 'polypeptide(L)' 'MTTTTLPMLDSYPQTIDLDRQKLAAAIDTLNACSQACTACGDECESHAGMHEHCRICADACRACEQACRDLLAEMS' A
#
# COMPACT_ATOMS: atom_id res chain seq x y z
N MET A 1 0.40 13.56 -11.91
CA MET A 1 0.00 12.16 -11.68
C MET A 1 -1.48 12.18 -11.37
N THR A 2 -2.29 11.40 -12.08
CA THR A 2 -3.74 11.36 -11.88
C THR A 2 -4.04 10.49 -10.67
N THR A 3 -4.71 11.04 -9.65
CA THR A 3 -5.12 10.33 -8.45
C THR A 3 -6.58 9.90 -8.57
N THR A 4 -6.90 8.64 -8.26
CA THR A 4 -8.28 8.13 -8.33
C THR A 4 -9.06 8.45 -7.07
N THR A 5 -8.36 8.67 -5.95
CA THR A 5 -8.96 8.98 -4.65
C THR A 5 -9.39 10.44 -4.51
N LEU A 6 -8.78 11.38 -5.24
CA LEU A 6 -9.05 12.82 -5.06
C LEU A 6 -10.52 13.23 -5.28
N PRO A 7 -11.24 12.73 -6.30
CA PRO A 7 -12.67 13.02 -6.45
C PRO A 7 -13.53 12.59 -5.26
N MET A 8 -13.15 11.48 -4.59
CA MET A 8 -13.85 11.02 -3.39
C MET A 8 -13.64 12.01 -2.23
N LEU A 9 -12.40 12.45 -2.01
CA LEU A 9 -12.07 13.43 -0.98
C LEU A 9 -12.71 14.79 -1.24
N ASP A 10 -12.83 15.20 -2.51
CA ASP A 10 -13.48 16.45 -2.88
C ASP A 10 -14.99 16.45 -2.61
N SER A 11 -15.64 15.29 -2.72
CA SER A 11 -17.06 15.15 -2.37
C SER A 11 -17.33 15.18 -0.86
N TYR A 12 -16.31 15.02 -0.01
CA TYR A 12 -16.48 14.95 1.43
C TYR A 12 -16.66 16.35 2.06
N PRO A 13 -17.76 16.59 2.81
CA PRO A 13 -18.17 17.93 3.23
C PRO A 13 -17.40 18.50 4.42
N GLN A 14 -16.64 17.69 5.16
CA GLN A 14 -15.87 18.21 6.30
C GLN A 14 -14.56 18.85 5.85
N THR A 15 -14.17 19.90 6.58
CA THR A 15 -12.87 20.55 6.44
C THR A 15 -11.82 19.74 7.19
N ILE A 16 -10.76 19.34 6.49
CA ILE A 16 -9.62 18.63 7.04
C ILE A 16 -8.45 19.62 7.05
N ASP A 17 -7.71 19.74 8.17
CA ASP A 17 -6.49 20.56 8.26
C ASP A 17 -5.28 19.81 7.65
N LEU A 18 -5.46 19.30 6.43
CA LEU A 18 -4.50 18.49 5.68
C LEU A 18 -4.63 18.79 4.18
N ASP A 19 -3.52 18.67 3.46
CA ASP A 19 -3.47 18.80 2.01
C ASP A 19 -4.14 17.59 1.34
N ARG A 20 -5.31 17.81 0.72
CA ARG A 20 -6.11 16.78 0.07
C ARG A 20 -5.39 16.08 -1.09
N GLN A 21 -4.53 16.78 -1.83
CA GLN A 21 -3.78 16.17 -2.93
C GLN A 21 -2.73 15.21 -2.39
N LYS A 22 -2.03 15.60 -1.32
CA LYS A 22 -1.08 14.70 -0.64
C LYS A 22 -1.78 13.51 -0.02
N LEU A 23 -2.94 13.72 0.59
CA LEU A 23 -3.74 12.64 1.16
C LEU A 23 -4.18 11.64 0.08
N ALA A 24 -4.73 12.11 -1.04
CA ALA A 24 -5.10 11.26 -2.17
C ALA A 24 -3.90 10.48 -2.71
N ALA A 25 -2.75 11.13 -2.89
CA ALA A 25 -1.54 10.49 -3.37
C ALA A 25 -1.02 9.42 -2.40
N ALA A 26 -1.11 9.65 -1.09
CA ALA A 26 -0.74 8.66 -0.08
C ALA A 26 -1.66 7.43 -0.15
N ILE A 27 -2.98 7.63 -0.21
CA ILE A 27 -3.96 6.53 -0.33
C ILE A 27 -3.72 5.70 -1.60
N ASP A 28 -3.53 6.36 -2.75
CA ASP A 28 -3.28 5.67 -4.02
C ASP A 28 -1.93 4.91 -3.98
N THR A 29 -0.90 5.50 -3.36
CA THR A 29 0.42 4.86 -3.22
C THR A 29 0.36 3.65 -2.31
N LEU A 30 -0.37 3.71 -1.18
CA LEU A 30 -0.53 2.57 -0.27
C LEU A 30 -1.27 1.41 -0.95
N ASN A 31 -2.30 1.70 -1.74
CA ASN A 31 -3.01 0.68 -2.51
C ASN A 31 -2.09 0.02 -3.55
N ALA A 32 -1.34 0.81 -4.31
CA ALA A 32 -0.40 0.29 -5.30
C ALA A 32 0.75 -0.50 -4.64
N CYS A 33 1.27 -0.02 -3.52
CA CYS A 33 2.34 -0.66 -2.76
C CYS A 33 1.88 -1.99 -2.17
N SER A 34 0.70 -2.04 -1.56
CA SER A 34 0.11 -3.30 -1.05
C SER A 34 0.00 -4.35 -2.15
N GLN A 35 -0.53 -3.99 -3.32
CA GLN A 35 -0.64 -4.92 -4.46
C GLN A 35 0.73 -5.39 -4.97
N ALA A 36 1.70 -4.48 -5.09
CA ALA A 36 3.06 -4.82 -5.49
C ALA A 36 3.75 -5.74 -4.48
N CYS A 37 3.57 -5.50 -3.18
CA CYS A 37 4.11 -6.33 -2.11
C CYS A 37 3.47 -7.71 -2.07
N THR A 38 2.15 -7.84 -2.31
CA THR A 38 1.51 -9.16 -2.45
C THR A 38 2.17 -9.96 -3.58
N ALA A 39 2.26 -9.38 -4.78
CA ALA A 39 2.83 -10.06 -5.94
C ALA A 39 4.31 -10.43 -5.75
N CYS A 40 5.11 -9.52 -5.17
CA CYS A 40 6.51 -9.77 -4.91
C CYS A 40 6.72 -10.83 -3.81
N GLY A 41 5.89 -10.79 -2.76
CA GLY A 41 5.89 -11.78 -1.68
C GLY A 41 5.58 -13.18 -2.20
N ASP A 42 4.54 -13.32 -3.03
CA ASP A 42 4.13 -14.60 -3.62
C ASP A 42 5.26 -15.21 -4.48
N GLU A 43 5.88 -14.39 -5.34
CA GLU A 43 6.98 -14.82 -6.19
C GLU A 43 8.22 -15.24 -5.38
N CYS A 44 8.59 -14.45 -4.36
CA CYS A 44 9.75 -14.76 -3.52
C CYS A 44 9.52 -15.99 -2.65
N GLU A 45 8.31 -16.18 -2.13
CA GLU A 45 7.94 -17.34 -1.32
C GLU A 45 8.10 -18.65 -2.11
N SER A 46 7.76 -18.66 -3.40
CA SER A 46 7.95 -19.81 -4.29
C SER A 46 9.42 -20.26 -4.40
N HIS A 47 10.37 -19.37 -4.12
CA HIS A 47 11.82 -19.60 -4.19
C HIS A 47 12.50 -19.73 -2.81
N ALA A 48 11.77 -19.56 -1.71
CA ALA A 48 12.33 -19.48 -0.36
C ALA A 48 13.07 -20.75 0.09
N GLY A 49 12.67 -21.93 -0.41
CA GLY A 49 13.37 -23.20 -0.14
C GLY A 49 14.70 -23.36 -0.89
N MET A 50 14.93 -22.57 -1.95
CA MET A 50 16.15 -22.60 -2.76
C MET A 50 17.12 -21.49 -2.38
N HIS A 51 16.59 -20.34 -1.95
CA HIS A 51 17.36 -19.12 -1.76
C HIS A 51 16.94 -18.38 -0.48
N GLU A 52 17.89 -18.25 0.45
CA GLU A 52 17.66 -17.53 1.71
C GLU A 52 17.27 -16.06 1.52
N HIS A 53 17.80 -15.40 0.48
CA HIS A 53 17.42 -14.02 0.16
C HIS A 53 15.96 -13.92 -0.29
N CYS A 54 15.41 -14.94 -0.95
CA CYS A 54 14.00 -14.98 -1.33
C CYS A 54 13.10 -15.13 -0.09
N ARG A 55 13.51 -15.93 0.90
CA ARG A 55 12.79 -16.01 2.19
C ARG A 55 12.72 -14.65 2.89
N ILE A 56 13.86 -13.96 3.02
CA ILE A 56 13.94 -12.63 3.65
C ILE A 56 13.09 -11.61 2.87
N CYS A 57 13.14 -11.65 1.54
CA CYS A 57 12.35 -10.76 0.70
C CYS A 57 10.84 -11.02 0.87
N ALA A 58 10.42 -12.28 0.88
CA ALA A 58 9.02 -12.65 1.12
C ALA A 58 8.53 -12.14 2.48
N ASP A 59 9.29 -12.38 3.56
CA ASP A 59 8.95 -11.88 4.91
C ASP A 59 8.80 -10.35 4.93
N ALA A 60 9.73 -9.63 4.31
CA ALA A 60 9.69 -8.17 4.21
C ALA A 60 8.48 -7.67 3.39
N CYS A 61 8.15 -8.34 2.29
CA CYS A 61 6.98 -8.00 1.47
C CYS A 61 5.67 -8.24 2.22
N ARG A 62 5.54 -9.33 2.98
CA ARG A 62 4.35 -9.58 3.82
C ARG A 62 4.18 -8.53 4.91
N ALA A 63 5.29 -8.16 5.57
CA ALA A 63 5.26 -7.09 6.57
C ALA A 63 4.85 -5.74 5.96
N CYS A 64 5.37 -5.42 4.78
CA CYS A 64 5.03 -4.18 4.08
C CYS A 64 3.58 -4.16 3.57
N GLU A 65 3.10 -5.27 3.02
CA GLU A 65 1.70 -5.44 2.62
C GLU A 65 0.77 -5.19 3.81
N GLN A 66 1.04 -5.86 4.95
CA GLN A 66 0.22 -5.73 6.15
C GLN A 66 0.21 -4.28 6.64
N ALA A 67 1.38 -3.64 6.76
CA ALA A 67 1.47 -2.25 7.19
C ALA A 67 0.72 -1.28 6.27
N CYS A 68 0.76 -1.50 4.94
CA CYS A 68 0.01 -0.69 3.99
C CYS A 68 -1.51 -0.87 4.17
N ARG A 69 -1.97 -2.11 4.36
CA ARG A 69 -3.40 -2.43 4.58
C ARG A 69 -3.90 -1.87 5.91
N ASP A 70 -3.11 -1.98 6.97
CA ASP A 70 -3.44 -1.46 8.30
C ASP A 70 -3.63 0.06 8.25
N LEU A 71 -2.67 0.78 7.66
CA LEU A 71 -2.79 2.23 7.51
C LEU A 71 -4.00 2.61 6.65
N LEU A 72 -4.27 1.90 5.55
CA LEU A 72 -5.47 2.15 4.74
C LEU A 72 -6.77 1.93 5.54
N ALA A 73 -6.81 0.94 6.44
CA ALA A 73 -7.98 0.66 7.27
C ALA A 73 -8.20 1.72 8.36
N GLU A 74 -7.14 2.37 8.84
CA GLU A 74 -7.25 3.51 9.77
C GLU A 74 -7.70 4.81 9.06
N MET A 75 -7.58 4.87 7.74
CA MET A 75 -7.92 6.04 6.92
C MET A 75 -9.34 6.00 6.32
N SER A 76 -10.08 4.91 6.50
CA SER A 76 -11.47 4.73 6.05
C SER A 76 -12.49 5.12 7.11
#